data_AF-A0A8J3NRZ5-F1
#
_entry.id   AF-A0A8J3NRZ5-F1
#
_cell.length_a   1.000
_cell.length_b   1.000
_cell.length_c   1.000
_cell.angle_alpha   90.00
_cell.angle_beta   90.00
_cell.angle_gamma   90.00
#
_symmetry.space_group_name_H-M   'P 1'
#
loop_
_entity.id
_entity.type
_entity.pdbx_description
1 polymer ?
#
loop_
_entity_poly.entity_id
_entity_poly.type
_entity_poly.pdbx_seq_one_letter_code
_entity_poly.pdbx_strand_id
1 'polypeptide(L)'
;MGKALDRSALAAYAKARIRAAHDIQQWHHPDRFGLCACGRPRPCTVAAACLTTIARYQATLALTDTTMPMPTITPRKTTSGAADDRPPSA
;
A
#
# COMPACT_ATOMS: atom_id res chain seq x y z
N MET A 1 -1.97 9.95 16.22
CA MET A 1 -1.34 10.53 15.01
C MET A 1 -0.39 9.50 14.42
N GLY A 2 -0.72 8.92 13.27
CA GLY A 2 0.16 7.96 12.59
C GLY A 2 1.19 8.69 11.73
N LYS A 3 2.48 8.43 11.94
CA LYS A 3 3.54 8.91 11.02
C LYS A 3 3.30 8.26 9.65
N ALA A 4 3.24 9.07 8.60
CA ALA A 4 3.32 8.55 7.24
C ALA A 4 4.65 7.80 7.09
N LEU A 5 4.58 6.52 6.73
CA LEU A 5 5.77 5.76 6.37
C LEU A 5 6.27 6.28 5.03
N ASP A 6 7.57 6.59 4.96
CA ASP A 6 8.20 6.83 3.67
C ASP A 6 8.16 5.55 2.81
N ARG A 7 8.36 5.71 1.50
CA ARG A 7 8.32 4.60 0.53
C ARG A 7 9.25 3.44 0.90
N SER A 8 10.44 3.75 1.42
CA SER A 8 11.44 2.74 1.79
C SER A 8 11.02 1.98 3.05
N ALA A 9 10.46 2.67 4.04
CA ALA A 9 9.93 2.09 5.26
C ALA A 9 8.70 1.22 4.98
N LEU A 10 7.81 1.65 4.07
CA LEU A 10 6.68 0.84 3.61
C LEU A 10 7.17 -0.44 2.91
N ALA A 11 8.16 -0.33 2.02
CA ALA A 11 8.71 -1.49 1.31
C ALA A 11 9.40 -2.48 2.27
N ALA A 12 10.19 -1.98 3.22
CA ALA A 12 10.81 -2.81 4.26
C ALA A 12 9.76 -3.52 5.12
N TYR A 13 8.71 -2.81 5.52
CA TYR A 13 7.61 -3.37 6.29
C TYR A 13 6.84 -4.45 5.50
N ALA A 14 6.50 -4.18 4.23
CA ALA A 14 5.82 -5.14 3.37
C ALA A 14 6.64 -6.43 3.18
N LYS A 15 7.96 -6.30 2.93
CA LYS A 15 8.88 -7.45 2.83
C LYS A 15 8.94 -8.26 4.13
N ALA A 16 9.01 -7.58 5.29
CA ALA A 16 9.00 -8.25 6.59
C ALA A 16 7.69 -9.04 6.82
N ARG A 17 6.54 -8.48 6.42
CA ARG A 17 5.24 -9.16 6.53
C ARG A 17 5.11 -10.36 5.60
N ILE A 18 5.59 -10.26 4.36
CA ILE A 18 5.63 -11.38 3.42
C ILE A 18 6.51 -12.51 3.97
N ARG A 19 7.71 -12.18 4.46
CA ARG A 19 8.61 -13.17 5.07
C ARG A 19 7.96 -13.88 6.25
N ALA A 20 7.42 -13.13 7.20
CA ALA A 20 6.73 -13.71 8.36
C ALA A 20 5.54 -14.59 7.96
N ALA A 21 4.78 -14.21 6.93
CA ALA A 21 3.67 -15.02 6.45
C ALA A 21 4.13 -16.33 5.81
N HIS A 22 5.22 -16.33 5.03
CA HIS A 22 5.84 -17.55 4.51
C HIS A 22 6.40 -18.44 5.65
N ASP A 23 7.08 -17.84 6.61
CA ASP A 23 7.67 -18.54 7.75
C ASP A 23 6.60 -19.23 8.61
N ILE A 24 5.39 -18.67 8.69
CA ILE A 24 4.23 -19.33 9.32
C ILE A 24 3.68 -20.41 8.38
N GLN A 25 3.44 -20.07 7.11
CA GLN A 25 2.78 -20.95 6.15
C GLN A 25 3.50 -22.29 5.96
N GLN A 26 4.84 -22.33 6.01
CA GLN A 26 5.61 -23.58 5.88
C GLN A 26 5.26 -24.65 6.94
N TRP A 27 4.76 -24.23 8.11
CA TRP A 27 4.32 -25.13 9.17
C TRP A 27 2.87 -25.61 8.99
N HIS A 28 2.16 -25.11 7.97
CA HIS A 28 0.79 -25.49 7.66
C HIS A 28 0.74 -26.47 6.49
N HIS A 29 0.78 -27.76 6.81
CA HIS A 29 0.56 -28.85 5.85
C HIS A 29 -0.62 -29.72 6.29
N PRO A 30 -1.16 -30.56 5.38
CA PRO A 30 -2.11 -31.60 5.76
C PRO A 30 -1.50 -32.51 6.83
N ASP A 31 -2.30 -32.82 7.84
CA ASP A 31 -2.00 -33.84 8.84
C ASP A 31 -3.08 -34.94 8.79
N ARG A 32 -2.95 -35.96 9.65
CA ARG A 32 -3.90 -37.06 9.75
C ARG A 32 -5.31 -36.55 10.10
N PHE A 33 -6.33 -37.35 9.74
CA PHE A 33 -7.74 -37.09 10.07
C PHE A 33 -8.35 -35.82 9.44
N GLY A 34 -7.81 -35.32 8.33
CA GLY A 34 -8.36 -34.16 7.63
C GLY A 34 -8.09 -32.82 8.32
N LEU A 35 -7.14 -32.81 9.27
CA LEU A 35 -6.68 -31.61 9.96
C LEU A 35 -5.46 -30.99 9.27
N CYS A 36 -5.17 -29.76 9.63
CA CYS A 36 -3.88 -29.11 9.40
C CYS A 36 -2.94 -29.45 10.57
N ALA A 37 -1.62 -29.42 10.34
CA ALA A 37 -0.59 -29.59 11.37
C ALA A 37 -0.77 -28.65 12.59
N CYS A 38 -1.44 -27.50 12.43
CA CYS A 38 -1.78 -26.61 13.53
C CYS A 38 -3.02 -27.04 14.34
N GLY A 39 -3.56 -28.25 14.12
CA GLY A 39 -4.74 -28.82 14.79
C GLY A 39 -6.10 -28.32 14.29
N ARG A 40 -6.15 -27.44 13.29
CA ARG A 40 -7.42 -26.87 12.77
C ARG A 40 -7.99 -27.71 11.61
N PRO A 41 -9.32 -27.74 11.43
CA PRO A 41 -9.94 -28.38 10.26
C PRO A 41 -9.46 -27.78 8.95
N ARG A 42 -9.49 -28.59 7.89
CA ARG A 42 -9.23 -28.11 6.52
C ARG A 42 -10.52 -27.59 5.88
N PRO A 43 -10.45 -26.49 5.09
CA PRO A 43 -9.27 -25.68 4.80
C PRO A 43 -8.80 -24.85 6.01
N CYS A 44 -7.48 -24.81 6.24
CA CYS A 44 -6.91 -24.10 7.38
C CYS A 44 -7.03 -22.58 7.18
N THR A 45 -7.81 -21.93 8.04
CA THR A 45 -8.03 -20.47 7.97
C THR A 45 -6.76 -19.66 8.24
N VAL A 46 -5.82 -20.19 9.04
CA VAL A 46 -4.53 -19.54 9.30
C VAL A 46 -3.66 -19.53 8.05
N ALA A 47 -3.54 -20.68 7.37
CA ALA A 47 -2.82 -20.75 6.09
C ALA A 47 -3.45 -19.83 5.03
N ALA A 48 -4.79 -19.77 4.97
CA ALA A 48 -5.50 -18.85 4.07
C ALA A 48 -5.23 -17.37 4.42
N ALA A 49 -5.15 -17.01 5.71
CA ALA A 49 -4.80 -15.67 6.15
C ALA A 49 -3.35 -15.31 5.79
N CYS A 50 -2.40 -16.24 5.91
CA CYS A 50 -1.02 -16.06 5.46
C CYS A 50 -0.96 -15.77 3.96
N LEU A 51 -1.64 -16.58 3.13
CA LEU A 51 -1.73 -16.37 1.69
C LEU A 51 -2.34 -14.99 1.33
N THR A 52 -3.42 -14.61 2.02
CA THR A 52 -4.06 -13.30 1.83
C THR A 52 -3.11 -12.15 2.20
N THR A 53 -2.32 -12.33 3.25
CA THR A 53 -1.32 -11.35 3.70
C THR A 53 -0.20 -11.19 2.67
N ILE A 54 0.31 -12.31 2.13
CA ILE A 54 1.33 -12.30 1.07
C ILE A 54 0.81 -11.54 -0.15
N ALA A 55 -0.37 -11.91 -0.65
CA ALA A 55 -0.97 -11.28 -1.83
C ALA A 55 -1.18 -9.77 -1.63
N ARG A 56 -1.67 -9.35 -0.46
CA ARG A 56 -1.88 -7.94 -0.13
C ARG A 56 -0.58 -7.13 -0.19
N TYR A 57 0.48 -7.63 0.44
CA TYR A 57 1.75 -6.88 0.50
C TYR A 57 2.53 -6.95 -0.81
N GLN A 58 2.41 -8.03 -1.58
CA GLN A 58 2.92 -8.08 -2.96
C GLN A 58 2.24 -7.03 -3.84
N ALA A 59 0.91 -6.91 -3.77
CA ALA A 59 0.18 -5.87 -4.50
C ALA A 59 0.59 -4.46 -4.04
N THR A 60 0.82 -4.27 -2.74
CA THR A 60 1.32 -2.98 -2.20
C THR A 60 2.69 -2.62 -2.78
N LEU A 61 3.62 -3.57 -2.84
CA LEU A 61 4.93 -3.35 -3.46
C LEU A 61 4.80 -3.01 -4.94
N ALA A 62 3.99 -3.77 -5.70
CA ALA A 62 3.76 -3.53 -7.11
C ALA A 62 3.20 -2.11 -7.40
N LEU A 63 2.22 -1.65 -6.60
CA LEU A 63 1.68 -0.29 -6.70
C LEU A 63 2.72 0.76 -6.34
N THR A 64 3.53 0.50 -5.32
CA THR A 64 4.57 1.42 -4.88
C THR A 64 5.66 1.58 -5.96
N ASP A 65 5.96 0.50 -6.69
CA ASP A 65 6.96 0.51 -7.76
C ASP A 65 6.46 1.16 -9.05
N THR A 66 5.16 1.08 -9.33
CA THR A 66 4.54 1.61 -10.55
C THR A 66 4.04 3.05 -10.44
N THR A 67 3.85 3.58 -9.23
CA THR A 67 3.37 4.94 -9.04
C THR A 67 4.50 5.97 -9.18
N MET A 68 4.57 6.64 -10.34
CA MET A 68 5.29 7.90 -10.47
C MET A 68 4.51 9.00 -9.71
N PRO A 69 5.16 9.82 -8.87
CA PRO A 69 4.49 10.97 -8.29
C PRO A 69 4.06 11.92 -9.40
N MET A 70 2.75 12.16 -9.52
CA MET A 70 2.26 13.19 -10.44
C MET A 70 2.76 14.56 -9.98
N PRO A 71 3.24 15.41 -10.89
CA PRO A 71 3.64 16.77 -10.54
C PRO A 71 2.43 17.53 -9.98
N THR A 72 2.61 18.11 -8.79
CA THR A 72 1.61 18.98 -8.17
C THR A 72 1.48 20.25 -9.01
N ILE A 73 0.35 20.43 -9.68
CA ILE A 73 0.06 21.69 -10.38
C ILE A 73 -0.30 22.73 -9.33
N THR A 74 0.63 23.64 -9.02
CA THR A 74 0.33 24.79 -8.18
C THR A 74 -0.55 25.76 -8.99
N PRO A 75 -1.75 26.13 -8.52
CA PRO A 75 -2.56 27.12 -9.23
C PRO A 75 -1.79 28.44 -9.29
N ARG A 76 -1.55 28.95 -10.51
CA ARG A 76 -0.92 30.24 -10.72
C ARG A 76 -1.83 31.32 -10.13
N LYS A 77 -1.32 32.08 -9.17
CA LYS A 77 -2.04 33.23 -8.61
C LYS A 77 -2.18 34.29 -9.71
N THR A 78 -3.33 34.34 -10.37
CA THR A 78 -3.65 35.36 -11.35
C THR A 78 -3.80 36.68 -10.60
N THR A 79 -2.76 37.50 -10.58
CA THR A 79 -2.88 38.91 -10.20
C THR A 79 -3.65 39.60 -11.31
N SER A 80 -4.97 39.68 -11.14
CA SER A 80 -5.83 40.55 -11.92
C SER A 80 -5.44 42.00 -11.58
N GLY A 81 -4.44 42.52 -12.31
CA GLY A 81 -4.15 43.95 -12.34
C GLY A 81 -5.30 44.64 -13.06
N ALA A 82 -6.22 45.23 -12.30
CA ALA A 82 -7.13 46.24 -12.82
C ALA A 82 -6.32 47.53 -13.04
N ALA A 83 -5.68 47.64 -14.20
CA ALA A 83 -5.27 48.92 -14.76
C ALA A 83 -6.45 49.44 -15.58
N ASP A 84 -7.31 50.22 -14.92
CA ASP A 84 -8.38 50.98 -15.58
C ASP A 84 -7.76 52.31 -16.06
N ASP A 85 -7.14 52.25 -17.24
CA ASP A 85 -6.69 53.42 -18.00
C ASP A 85 -7.91 54.11 -18.60
N ARG A 86 -8.48 55.07 -17.86
CA ARG A 86 -9.54 55.95 -18.37
C ARG A 86 -8.92 57.18 -19.03
N PRO A 87 -9.12 57.43 -20.33
CA PRO A 87 -8.64 58.66 -20.96
C PRO A 87 -9.50 59.87 -20.54
N PRO A 88 -8.92 61.08 -20.50
CA PRO A 88 -9.67 62.30 -20.21
C PRO A 88 -10.54 62.69 -21.41
N SER A 89 -11.84 62.87 -21.16
CA SER A 89 -12.74 63.52 -22.12
C SER A 89 -12.46 65.02 -22.18
N ALA A 90 -12.37 65.53 -23.41
CA ALA A 90 -12.21 66.94 -23.76
C ALA A 90 -13.48 67.77 -23.49
#